data_AF-A0A0L6JK86-F1
#
_entry.id   AF-A0A0L6JK86-F1
#
_cell.length_a   1.000
_cell.length_b   1.000
_cell.length_c   1.000
_cell.angle_alpha   90.00
_cell.angle_beta   90.00
_cell.angle_gamma   90.00
#
_symmetry.space_group_name_H-M   'P 1'
#
loop_
_entity.id
_entity.type
_entity.pdbx_description
1 polymer ?
#
loop_
_entity_poly.entity_id
_entity_poly.type
_entity_poly.pdbx_seq_one_letter_code
_entity_poly.pdbx_strand_id
1 'polypeptide(L)'
;MMCSIKPDFLQYPDWYRLERETGTTINKLTNTKELSFYLKNSNEFIRRLAILRINDLKLKDSISVLMEVMDDLLESQMNKELAAWTIKSISSKWGMDIYINHKLLNKYYGDEKSIDIMRFSIYDNWSNALKFEFSENFLKAELDSDTDNLRQSEDLELDFSFSTKEWFFELLEGLICSIENNWMKLPGIVLRNLRKFIVFIVPILVLLPAKTVFKGLKGLYKSIASKINDKKLIKQDRKNIKREYSRNLLDSNDTKTPYRSIFEEENVTFSESLKKAVFKAAYVILTPLRLVLRYKKSVFTILLLAYLSCTYTNPGRNLVYKYTGMDIRQTQTQAIKYTRSVIDKLVLETENILKVFDNKEMSSLPQTTSETNNAPIIKSESKQLKFIVTANKGLYLRESPDSASKKPAIGLLKYNSTVIYLNINHSDKNGVKWYLVKALDGKEGWASSKYLKEVGSDK
;
A
#
# COMPACT_ATOMS: atom_id res chain seq x y z
N MET A 1 -37.50 13.26 11.44
CA MET A 1 -37.41 14.21 10.32
C MET A 1 -35.94 14.49 10.07
N MET A 2 -35.30 13.74 9.16
CA MET A 2 -33.97 14.08 8.67
C MET A 2 -34.16 15.10 7.55
N CYS A 3 -33.70 16.33 7.75
CA CYS A 3 -33.61 17.32 6.69
C CYS A 3 -32.72 16.76 5.58
N SER A 4 -33.35 16.35 4.48
CA SER A 4 -32.68 16.17 3.19
C SER A 4 -32.30 17.56 2.68
N ILE A 5 -31.22 18.12 3.23
CA ILE A 5 -30.48 19.17 2.57
C ILE A 5 -29.90 18.50 1.33
N LYS A 6 -30.58 18.62 0.19
CA LYS A 6 -29.88 18.51 -1.09
C LYS A 6 -28.93 19.71 -1.05
N PRO A 7 -27.61 19.53 -0.96
CA PRO A 7 -26.73 20.65 -1.22
C PRO A 7 -27.12 21.16 -2.60
N ASP A 8 -27.51 22.43 -2.69
CA ASP A 8 -27.50 23.17 -3.95
C ASP A 8 -26.06 23.12 -4.43
N PHE A 9 -25.73 22.05 -5.15
CA PHE A 9 -24.43 21.83 -5.74
C PHE A 9 -24.24 22.94 -6.75
N LEU A 10 -23.45 23.94 -6.35
CA LEU A 10 -22.64 24.82 -7.18
C LEU A 10 -23.35 25.39 -8.42
N GLN A 11 -23.81 26.64 -8.31
CA GLN A 11 -23.84 27.52 -9.47
C GLN A 11 -22.39 27.68 -9.96
N TYR A 12 -21.96 26.77 -10.83
CA TYR A 12 -20.72 26.97 -11.57
C TYR A 12 -20.85 28.23 -12.43
N PRO A 13 -19.76 28.99 -12.62
CA PRO A 13 -19.74 30.11 -13.53
C PRO A 13 -20.30 29.76 -14.91
N ASP A 14 -20.98 30.71 -15.56
CA ASP A 14 -21.64 30.52 -16.84
C ASP A 14 -20.70 29.99 -17.93
N TRP A 15 -19.45 30.47 -17.93
CA TRP A 15 -18.43 30.02 -18.87
C TRP A 15 -18.13 28.53 -18.73
N TYR A 16 -18.07 28.00 -17.50
CA TYR A 16 -17.79 26.59 -17.25
C TYR A 16 -18.97 25.70 -17.62
N ARG A 17 -20.20 26.19 -17.38
CA ARG A 17 -21.42 25.49 -17.81
C ARG A 17 -21.46 25.38 -19.33
N LEU A 18 -21.20 26.49 -20.02
CA LEU A 18 -21.15 26.53 -21.49
C LEU A 18 -20.05 25.62 -22.03
N GLU A 19 -18.87 25.61 -21.43
CA GLU A 19 -17.77 24.72 -21.82
C GLU A 19 -18.17 23.25 -21.66
N ARG A 20 -18.78 22.88 -20.53
CA ARG A 20 -19.23 21.51 -20.27
C ARG A 20 -20.32 21.08 -21.24
N GLU A 21 -21.32 21.92 -21.48
CA GLU A 21 -22.38 21.67 -22.45
C GLU A 21 -21.80 21.52 -23.87
N THR A 22 -20.86 22.39 -24.24
CA THR A 22 -20.14 22.30 -25.51
C THR A 22 -19.37 20.98 -25.62
N GLY A 23 -18.68 20.56 -24.56
CA GLY A 23 -18.02 19.26 -24.50
C GLY A 23 -18.99 18.10 -24.69
N THR A 24 -20.17 18.13 -24.08
CA THR A 24 -21.19 17.10 -24.31
C THR A 24 -21.73 17.09 -25.74
N THR A 25 -21.75 18.25 -26.40
CA THR A 25 -22.18 18.40 -27.80
C THR A 25 -21.10 17.86 -28.74
N ILE A 26 -19.84 18.28 -28.57
CA ILE A 26 -18.68 17.79 -29.33
C ILE A 26 -18.57 16.27 -29.23
N ASN A 27 -18.80 15.68 -28.05
CA ASN A 27 -18.76 14.23 -27.85
C ASN A 27 -19.82 13.45 -28.64
N LYS A 28 -20.89 14.10 -29.11
CA LYS A 28 -21.91 13.46 -29.96
C LYS A 28 -21.55 13.52 -31.45
N LEU A 29 -20.65 14.42 -31.84
CA LEU A 29 -20.24 14.58 -33.23
C LEU A 29 -19.41 13.39 -33.69
N THR A 30 -19.59 13.00 -34.95
CA THR A 30 -18.90 11.88 -35.59
C THR A 30 -18.22 12.27 -36.90
N ASN A 31 -18.54 13.43 -37.46
CA ASN A 31 -18.08 13.87 -38.77
C ASN A 31 -16.92 14.88 -38.67
N THR A 32 -15.96 14.79 -39.58
CA THR A 32 -14.83 15.73 -39.66
C THR A 32 -15.29 17.15 -39.99
N LYS A 33 -16.29 17.31 -40.86
CA LYS A 33 -16.82 18.64 -41.22
C LYS A 33 -17.40 19.38 -40.01
N GLU A 34 -18.14 18.67 -39.18
CA GLU A 34 -18.72 19.23 -37.95
C GLU A 34 -17.62 19.58 -36.93
N LEU A 35 -16.65 18.69 -36.74
CA LEU A 35 -15.52 18.93 -35.83
C LEU A 35 -14.62 20.07 -36.31
N SER A 36 -14.48 20.25 -37.62
CA SER A 36 -13.70 21.36 -38.21
C SER A 36 -14.27 22.74 -37.87
N PHE A 37 -15.59 22.84 -37.64
CA PHE A 37 -16.20 24.07 -37.16
C PHE A 37 -15.70 24.44 -35.75
N TYR A 38 -15.59 23.44 -34.86
CA TYR A 38 -15.10 23.64 -33.49
C TYR A 38 -13.59 23.87 -33.42
N LEU A 39 -12.83 23.33 -34.37
CA LEU A 39 -11.39 23.63 -34.50
C LEU A 39 -11.11 25.08 -34.89
N LYS A 40 -12.07 25.80 -35.47
CA LYS A 40 -11.95 27.23 -35.81
C LYS A 40 -12.56 28.16 -34.76
N ASN A 41 -12.94 27.63 -33.60
CA ASN A 41 -13.55 28.42 -32.53
C ASN A 41 -12.52 29.39 -31.93
N SER A 42 -12.96 30.56 -31.44
CA SER A 42 -12.06 31.52 -30.78
C SER A 42 -11.51 31.00 -29.44
N ASN A 43 -12.26 30.15 -28.75
CA ASN A 43 -11.85 29.58 -27.46
C ASN A 43 -10.91 28.39 -27.65
N GLU A 44 -9.70 28.49 -27.07
CA GLU A 44 -8.67 27.45 -27.08
C GLU A 44 -9.16 26.12 -26.51
N PHE A 45 -9.91 26.13 -25.41
CA PHE A 45 -10.39 24.93 -24.75
C PHE A 45 -11.38 24.15 -25.64
N ILE A 46 -12.24 24.87 -26.35
CA ILE A 46 -13.18 24.27 -27.30
C ILE A 46 -12.42 23.60 -28.45
N ARG A 47 -11.36 24.25 -28.98
CA ARG A 47 -10.48 23.65 -29.99
C ARG A 47 -9.80 22.40 -29.45
N ARG A 48 -9.28 22.43 -28.22
CA ARG A 48 -8.67 21.28 -27.54
C ARG A 48 -9.61 20.09 -27.42
N LEU A 49 -10.85 20.32 -27.00
CA LEU A 49 -11.89 19.28 -26.92
C LEU A 49 -12.19 18.67 -28.30
N ALA A 50 -12.23 19.50 -29.35
CA ALA A 50 -12.41 19.01 -30.71
C ALA A 50 -11.24 18.14 -31.19
N ILE A 51 -9.98 18.51 -30.89
CA ILE A 51 -8.79 17.70 -31.20
C ILE A 51 -8.86 16.33 -30.49
N LEU A 52 -9.20 16.31 -29.19
CA LEU A 52 -9.36 15.06 -28.44
C LEU A 52 -10.45 14.17 -29.05
N ARG A 53 -11.58 14.76 -29.43
CA ARG A 53 -12.68 14.03 -30.05
C ARG A 53 -12.30 13.44 -31.41
N ILE A 54 -11.53 14.20 -32.22
CA ILE A 54 -10.98 13.70 -33.47
C ILE A 54 -10.07 12.49 -33.23
N ASN A 55 -9.23 12.55 -32.19
CA ASN A 55 -8.38 11.43 -31.81
C ASN A 55 -9.18 10.20 -31.37
N ASP A 56 -10.29 10.36 -30.64
CA ASP A 56 -11.13 9.23 -30.24
C ASP A 56 -11.74 8.50 -31.45
N LEU A 57 -12.21 9.27 -32.43
CA LEU A 57 -12.83 8.75 -33.65
C LEU A 57 -11.78 8.23 -34.66
N LYS A 58 -10.54 8.74 -34.57
CA LYS A 58 -9.41 8.45 -35.45
C LYS A 58 -9.77 8.65 -36.92
N LEU A 59 -10.34 9.81 -37.24
CA LEU A 59 -10.79 10.14 -38.59
C LEU A 59 -9.59 10.42 -39.49
N LYS A 60 -9.55 9.85 -40.70
CA LYS A 60 -8.45 10.07 -41.65
C LYS A 60 -8.48 11.48 -42.25
N ASP A 61 -9.68 11.97 -42.57
CA ASP A 61 -9.84 13.26 -43.27
C ASP A 61 -9.54 14.47 -42.39
N SER A 62 -9.46 14.29 -41.06
CA SER A 62 -9.12 15.38 -40.13
C SER A 62 -7.64 15.74 -40.12
N ILE A 63 -6.77 14.95 -40.77
CA ILE A 63 -5.33 15.22 -40.78
C ILE A 63 -5.01 16.57 -41.43
N SER A 64 -5.71 16.95 -42.52
CA SER A 64 -5.52 18.26 -43.14
C SER A 64 -5.91 19.40 -42.21
N VAL A 65 -7.02 19.26 -41.49
CA VAL A 65 -7.50 20.30 -40.56
C VAL A 65 -6.60 20.39 -39.33
N LEU A 66 -6.06 19.27 -38.84
CA LEU A 66 -5.10 19.28 -37.73
C LEU A 66 -3.75 19.88 -38.15
N MET A 67 -3.35 19.76 -39.41
CA MET A 67 -2.17 20.47 -39.92
C MET A 67 -2.40 21.99 -39.93
N GLU A 68 -3.59 22.46 -40.33
CA GLU A 68 -3.93 23.90 -40.23
C GLU A 68 -3.78 24.42 -38.78
N VAL A 69 -4.20 23.63 -37.78
CA VAL A 69 -4.06 23.99 -36.35
C VAL A 69 -2.59 24.01 -35.91
N MET A 70 -1.75 23.10 -36.43
CA MET A 70 -0.31 23.12 -36.13
C MET A 70 0.39 24.34 -36.73
N ASP A 71 0.00 24.71 -37.95
CA ASP A 71 0.61 25.80 -38.71
C ASP A 71 0.13 27.20 -38.25
N ASP A 72 -0.98 27.28 -37.50
CA ASP A 72 -1.51 28.53 -36.96
C ASP A 72 -0.56 29.13 -35.91
N LEU A 73 0.00 30.31 -36.20
CA LEU A 73 0.91 31.03 -35.31
C LEU A 73 0.24 31.48 -33.99
N LEU A 74 -1.08 31.68 -33.99
CA LEU A 74 -1.84 32.14 -32.83
C LEU A 74 -2.33 30.99 -31.95
N GLU A 75 -2.20 29.75 -32.40
CA GLU A 75 -2.62 28.59 -31.62
C GLU A 75 -1.64 28.31 -30.46
N SER A 76 -2.21 27.90 -29.33
CA SER A 76 -1.47 27.52 -28.14
C SER A 76 -0.55 26.32 -28.40
N GLN A 77 0.64 26.37 -27.81
CA GLN A 77 1.64 25.30 -27.94
C GLN A 77 1.09 23.95 -27.48
N MET A 78 0.20 23.93 -26.48
CA MET A 78 -0.42 22.70 -26.00
C MET A 78 -1.36 22.08 -27.05
N ASN A 79 -2.17 22.91 -27.71
CA ASN A 79 -3.03 22.45 -28.79
C ASN A 79 -2.23 22.00 -30.01
N LYS A 80 -1.12 22.66 -30.35
CA LYS A 80 -0.19 22.22 -31.40
C LYS A 80 0.44 20.87 -31.10
N GLU A 81 0.90 20.67 -29.87
CA GLU A 81 1.46 19.39 -29.43
C GLU A 81 0.40 18.27 -29.45
N LEU A 82 -0.81 18.57 -29.00
CA LEU A 82 -1.93 17.64 -29.02
C LEU A 82 -2.35 17.29 -30.46
N ALA A 83 -2.39 18.26 -31.37
CA ALA A 83 -2.67 18.06 -32.78
C ALA A 83 -1.58 17.19 -33.44
N ALA A 84 -0.30 17.47 -33.18
CA ALA A 84 0.82 16.67 -33.67
C ALA A 84 0.73 15.21 -33.22
N TRP A 85 0.48 14.97 -31.93
CA TRP A 85 0.28 13.61 -31.42
C TRP A 85 -0.94 12.93 -32.05
N THR A 86 -2.06 13.65 -32.18
CA THR A 86 -3.29 13.11 -32.79
C THR A 86 -3.04 12.69 -34.24
N ILE A 87 -2.32 13.50 -35.02
CA ILE A 87 -1.91 13.15 -36.39
C ILE A 87 -1.08 11.86 -36.39
N LYS A 88 -0.12 11.71 -35.48
CA LYS A 88 0.70 10.49 -35.37
C LYS A 88 -0.13 9.28 -34.97
N SER A 89 -1.03 9.41 -34.01
CA SER A 89 -1.91 8.30 -33.58
C SER A 89 -2.86 7.86 -34.70
N ILE A 90 -3.40 8.80 -35.47
CA ILE A 90 -4.22 8.50 -36.65
C ILE A 90 -3.37 7.81 -37.72
N SER A 91 -2.19 8.36 -38.03
CA SER A 91 -1.27 7.80 -39.04
C SER A 91 -0.88 6.36 -38.72
N SER A 92 -0.54 6.08 -37.45
CA SER A 92 -0.22 4.74 -36.95
C SER A 92 -1.39 3.77 -37.13
N LYS A 93 -2.61 4.15 -36.71
CA LYS A 93 -3.79 3.28 -36.85
C LYS A 93 -4.11 2.94 -38.31
N TRP A 94 -3.98 3.91 -39.22
CA TRP A 94 -4.33 3.72 -40.62
C TRP A 94 -3.16 3.18 -41.47
N GLY A 95 -2.00 2.91 -40.87
CA GLY A 95 -0.81 2.45 -41.59
C GLY A 95 -0.35 3.43 -42.66
N MET A 96 -0.55 4.73 -42.42
CA MET A 96 -0.13 5.76 -43.37
C MET A 96 1.21 6.32 -42.93
N ASP A 97 2.24 6.08 -43.74
CA ASP A 97 3.53 6.76 -43.62
C ASP A 97 3.37 8.17 -44.19
N ILE A 98 2.73 9.04 -43.40
CA ILE A 98 2.62 10.44 -43.80
C ILE A 98 3.97 11.09 -43.54
N TYR A 99 4.72 11.31 -44.63
CA TYR A 99 5.95 12.09 -44.65
C TYR A 99 5.64 13.59 -44.45
N ILE A 100 5.11 13.95 -43.28
CA ILE A 100 4.96 15.35 -42.89
C ILE A 100 6.24 15.77 -42.20
N ASN A 101 7.01 16.64 -42.86
CA ASN A 101 8.22 17.22 -42.29
C ASN A 101 7.86 18.36 -41.33
N HIS A 102 7.34 18.03 -40.16
CA HIS A 102 7.05 19.01 -39.10
C HIS A 102 7.83 18.66 -37.83
N LYS A 103 8.54 19.64 -37.25
CA LYS A 103 9.43 19.44 -36.10
C LYS A 103 8.72 18.80 -34.90
N LEU A 104 7.46 19.17 -34.65
CA LEU A 104 6.69 18.63 -33.53
C LEU A 104 6.27 17.17 -33.72
N LEU A 105 6.08 16.71 -34.96
CA LEU A 105 5.65 15.34 -35.23
C LEU A 105 6.73 14.31 -34.90
N ASN A 106 8.00 14.70 -34.97
CA ASN A 106 9.13 13.83 -34.65
C ASN A 106 9.27 13.54 -33.15
N LYS A 107 8.55 14.27 -32.29
CA LYS A 107 8.55 14.07 -30.82
C LYS A 107 7.67 12.87 -30.40
N TYR A 108 6.73 12.45 -31.25
CA TYR A 108 5.69 11.48 -30.89
C TYR A 108 5.72 10.25 -31.80
N TYR A 109 5.52 9.08 -31.19
CA TYR A 109 5.42 7.79 -31.86
C TYR A 109 3.97 7.47 -32.27
N GLY A 110 2.97 8.00 -31.56
CA GLY A 110 1.54 7.80 -31.82
C GLY A 110 0.86 6.75 -30.92
N ASP A 111 1.66 6.04 -30.11
CA ASP A 111 1.20 5.01 -29.16
C ASP A 111 1.10 5.54 -27.72
N GLU A 112 1.51 6.79 -27.48
CA GLU A 112 1.43 7.44 -26.16
C GLU A 112 -0.02 7.64 -25.72
N LYS A 113 -0.28 7.66 -24.40
CA LYS A 113 -1.61 8.01 -23.89
C LYS A 113 -1.77 9.52 -23.86
N SER A 114 -3.00 10.02 -24.05
CA SER A 114 -3.32 11.45 -23.97
C SER A 114 -2.89 12.12 -22.65
N ILE A 115 -2.90 11.35 -21.55
CA ILE A 115 -2.46 11.78 -20.22
C ILE A 115 -0.95 12.05 -20.16
N ASP A 116 -0.15 11.37 -20.97
CA ASP A 116 1.31 11.55 -20.96
C ASP A 116 1.74 12.87 -21.63
N ILE A 117 0.82 13.47 -22.41
CA ILE A 117 1.03 14.69 -23.18
C ILE A 117 0.42 15.89 -22.45
N MET A 118 -0.77 15.71 -21.87
CA MET A 118 -1.38 16.73 -21.03
C MET A 118 -0.72 16.70 -19.65
N ARG A 119 0.35 17.50 -19.50
CA ARG A 119 0.95 17.75 -18.19
C ARG A 119 0.00 18.63 -17.38
N PHE A 120 -0.71 18.02 -16.44
CA PHE A 120 -1.46 18.77 -15.43
C PHE A 120 -0.47 19.32 -14.41
N SER A 121 -0.11 20.59 -14.54
CA SER A 121 0.55 21.35 -13.47
C SER A 121 -0.53 21.87 -12.53
N ILE A 122 -0.66 21.23 -11.37
CA ILE A 122 -1.44 21.80 -10.27
C ILE A 122 -0.53 22.84 -9.63
N TYR A 123 -0.74 24.11 -9.96
CA TYR A 123 -0.11 25.21 -9.25
C TYR A 123 -0.90 25.47 -7.97
N ASP A 124 -0.28 25.17 -6.84
CA ASP A 124 -0.74 25.68 -5.55
C ASP A 124 -0.11 27.07 -5.40
N ASN A 125 -0.92 28.12 -5.24
CA ASN A 125 -0.44 29.50 -5.07
C ASN A 125 0.53 29.68 -3.88
N TRP A 126 0.74 28.63 -3.09
CA TRP A 126 1.82 28.50 -2.12
C TRP A 126 3.24 28.81 -2.63
N SER A 127 3.56 28.60 -3.92
CA SER A 127 4.95 28.80 -4.41
C SER A 127 5.32 30.23 -4.81
N ASN A 128 4.34 31.14 -4.97
CA ASN A 128 4.65 32.52 -5.37
C ASN A 128 5.00 33.45 -4.18
N ALA A 129 4.79 33.03 -2.93
CA ALA A 129 5.14 33.84 -1.77
C ALA A 129 6.65 33.82 -1.40
N LEU A 130 7.45 32.91 -1.99
CA LEU A 130 8.87 32.74 -1.65
C LEU A 130 9.71 32.33 -2.88
N LYS A 131 9.56 33.03 -4.01
CA LYS A 131 10.57 33.01 -5.07
C LYS A 131 11.47 34.23 -4.89
N PHE A 132 12.66 34.02 -4.33
CA PHE A 132 13.75 34.99 -4.46
C PHE A 132 14.34 34.84 -5.86
N GLU A 133 13.85 35.64 -6.81
CA GLU A 133 14.46 35.76 -8.13
C GLU A 133 15.66 36.71 -8.04
N PHE A 134 16.85 36.12 -7.94
CA PHE A 134 18.09 36.87 -8.06
C PHE A 134 18.34 37.21 -9.52
N SER A 135 18.11 38.48 -9.83
CA SER A 135 18.80 39.31 -10.83
C SER A 135 19.51 38.56 -11.96
N GLU A 136 18.79 38.27 -13.06
CA GLU A 136 19.35 38.42 -14.40
C GLU A 136 18.19 38.62 -15.40
N ASN A 137 18.09 39.86 -15.90
CA ASN A 137 17.15 40.38 -16.89
C ASN A 137 15.72 40.73 -16.43
N PHE A 138 15.61 41.75 -15.58
CA PHE A 138 14.34 42.43 -15.25
C PHE A 138 13.56 42.86 -16.51
N LEU A 139 14.25 43.37 -17.55
CA LEU A 139 13.62 43.77 -18.81
C LEU A 139 13.13 42.61 -19.67
N LYS A 140 13.70 41.41 -19.51
CA LYS A 140 13.27 40.23 -20.27
C LYS A 140 12.14 39.52 -19.55
N ALA A 141 12.19 39.48 -18.22
CA ALA A 141 11.08 39.02 -17.38
C ALA A 141 9.83 39.90 -17.56
N GLU A 142 9.98 41.22 -17.71
CA GLU A 142 8.84 42.14 -17.90
C GLU A 142 8.26 42.08 -19.32
N LEU A 143 9.09 41.89 -20.35
CA LEU A 143 8.61 41.66 -21.72
C LEU A 143 7.96 40.27 -21.89
N ASP A 144 8.55 39.23 -21.28
CA ASP A 144 8.02 37.87 -21.31
C ASP A 144 6.75 37.80 -20.42
N SER A 145 6.66 38.53 -19.29
CA SER A 145 5.44 38.58 -18.48
C SER A 145 4.30 39.31 -19.18
N ASP A 146 4.56 40.41 -19.89
CA ASP A 146 3.49 41.14 -20.57
C ASP A 146 2.96 40.39 -21.80
N THR A 147 3.81 39.60 -22.45
CA THR A 147 3.38 38.75 -23.59
C THR A 147 2.75 37.43 -23.14
N ASP A 148 3.18 36.85 -22.03
CA ASP A 148 2.56 35.67 -21.42
C ASP A 148 1.23 36.02 -20.71
N ASN A 149 1.12 37.16 -20.01
CA ASN A 149 -0.11 37.55 -19.30
C ASN A 149 -1.28 37.93 -20.23
N LEU A 150 -1.01 38.29 -21.49
CA LEU A 150 -2.06 38.60 -22.47
C LEU A 150 -2.56 37.36 -23.25
N ARG A 151 -1.88 36.22 -23.13
CA ARG A 151 -2.17 35.02 -23.97
C ARG A 151 -2.15 33.69 -23.24
N GLN A 152 -1.65 33.60 -22.01
CA GLN A 152 -1.89 32.43 -21.19
C GLN A 152 -3.35 32.46 -20.75
N SER A 153 -4.14 31.53 -21.31
CA SER A 153 -5.35 31.11 -20.64
C SER A 153 -4.94 30.66 -19.24
N GLU A 154 -5.38 31.37 -18.20
CA GLU A 154 -5.28 30.93 -16.82
C GLU A 154 -5.71 29.47 -16.77
N ASP A 155 -4.73 28.58 -16.58
CA ASP A 155 -4.90 27.14 -16.59
C ASP A 155 -5.82 26.78 -15.43
N LEU A 156 -7.13 26.65 -15.69
CA LEU A 156 -8.14 26.14 -14.76
C LEU A 156 -7.73 26.37 -13.30
N GLU A 157 -7.58 27.64 -12.93
CA GLU A 157 -7.36 28.01 -11.55
C GLU A 157 -8.62 27.58 -10.82
N LEU A 158 -8.57 26.38 -10.24
CA LEU A 158 -9.58 25.91 -9.32
C LEU A 158 -9.38 26.73 -8.06
N ASP A 159 -9.93 27.94 -8.09
CA ASP A 159 -10.20 28.73 -6.92
C ASP A 159 -11.22 27.94 -6.10
N PHE A 160 -10.68 27.07 -5.24
CA PHE A 160 -11.49 26.40 -4.25
C PHE A 160 -12.09 27.49 -3.37
N SER A 161 -13.42 27.54 -3.32
CA SER A 161 -14.18 28.49 -2.48
C SER A 161 -13.93 28.31 -0.98
N PHE A 162 -13.14 27.31 -0.60
CA PHE A 162 -12.59 27.15 0.73
C PHE A 162 -11.07 27.21 0.64
N SER A 163 -10.48 28.13 1.40
CA SER A 163 -9.03 28.19 1.55
C SER A 163 -8.57 26.89 2.20
N THR A 164 -7.69 26.14 1.55
CA THR A 164 -7.08 24.93 2.15
C THR A 164 -6.36 25.28 3.46
N LYS A 165 -5.90 26.53 3.59
CA LYS A 165 -5.40 27.11 4.84
C LYS A 165 -6.51 27.18 5.88
N GLU A 166 -7.65 27.82 5.61
CA GLU A 166 -8.75 27.92 6.59
C GLU A 166 -9.28 26.54 6.99
N TRP A 167 -9.47 25.63 6.03
CA TRP A 167 -9.89 24.27 6.32
C TRP A 167 -8.87 23.51 7.18
N PHE A 168 -7.56 23.65 6.87
CA PHE A 168 -6.50 23.01 7.64
C PHE A 168 -6.31 23.67 9.01
N PHE A 169 -6.50 24.98 9.12
CA PHE A 169 -6.47 25.71 10.38
C PHE A 169 -7.69 25.35 11.24
N GLU A 170 -8.89 25.27 10.71
CA GLU A 170 -10.09 24.78 11.43
C GLU A 170 -9.92 23.33 11.88
N LEU A 171 -9.32 22.48 11.03
CA LEU A 171 -9.05 21.09 11.39
C LEU A 171 -7.94 20.98 12.44
N LEU A 172 -6.89 21.79 12.34
CA LEU A 172 -5.84 21.88 13.36
C LEU A 172 -6.38 22.46 14.66
N GLU A 173 -7.22 23.48 14.62
CA GLU A 173 -7.82 24.12 15.78
C GLU A 173 -8.81 23.19 16.48
N GLY A 174 -9.60 22.43 15.71
CA GLY A 174 -10.44 21.35 16.22
C GLY A 174 -9.63 20.21 16.85
N LEU A 175 -8.48 19.85 16.24
CA LEU A 175 -7.55 18.86 16.80
C LEU A 175 -6.84 19.38 18.04
N ILE A 176 -6.37 20.63 18.05
CA ILE A 176 -5.68 21.26 19.18
C ILE A 176 -6.66 21.39 20.35
N CYS A 177 -7.89 21.87 20.14
CA CYS A 177 -8.93 21.90 21.16
C CYS A 177 -9.24 20.50 21.73
N SER A 178 -9.30 19.49 20.85
CA SER A 178 -9.53 18.09 21.26
C SER A 178 -8.32 17.51 22.02
N ILE A 179 -7.10 17.87 21.63
CA ILE A 179 -5.86 17.46 22.27
C ILE A 179 -5.72 18.14 23.62
N GLU A 180 -5.97 19.44 23.73
CA GLU A 180 -5.85 20.23 24.97
C GLU A 180 -6.82 19.74 26.04
N ASN A 181 -8.08 19.46 25.67
CA ASN A 181 -9.08 18.92 26.58
C ASN A 181 -8.74 17.50 27.08
N ASN A 182 -8.01 16.73 26.26
CA ASN A 182 -7.51 15.40 26.65
C ASN A 182 -6.12 15.45 27.33
N TRP A 183 -5.30 16.46 27.04
CA TRP A 183 -3.96 16.66 27.60
C TRP A 183 -4.03 17.09 29.06
N MET A 184 -5.06 17.85 29.47
CA MET A 184 -5.26 18.13 30.89
C MET A 184 -5.58 16.87 31.72
N LYS A 185 -6.13 15.81 31.10
CA LYS A 185 -6.48 14.55 31.78
C LYS A 185 -5.35 13.52 31.75
N LEU A 186 -4.43 13.63 30.79
CA LEU A 186 -3.28 12.74 30.61
C LEU A 186 -2.32 12.68 31.82
N PRO A 187 -1.87 13.80 32.43
CA PRO A 187 -0.97 13.72 33.59
C PRO A 187 -1.67 13.04 34.77
N GLY A 188 -2.98 13.25 34.96
CA GLY A 188 -3.77 12.57 35.98
C GLY A 188 -3.82 11.06 35.77
N ILE A 189 -4.05 10.59 34.55
CA ILE A 189 -4.11 9.15 34.22
C ILE A 189 -2.72 8.51 34.33
N VAL A 190 -1.68 9.19 33.85
CA VAL A 190 -0.29 8.72 33.92
C VAL A 190 0.18 8.64 35.38
N LEU A 191 -0.01 9.67 36.19
CA LEU A 191 0.34 9.66 37.62
C LEU A 191 -0.43 8.58 38.40
N ARG A 192 -1.71 8.35 38.10
CA ARG A 192 -2.52 7.33 38.76
C ARG A 192 -2.03 5.91 38.45
N ASN A 193 -1.58 5.67 37.22
CA ASN A 193 -1.00 4.39 36.81
C ASN A 193 0.46 4.24 37.28
N LEU A 194 1.24 5.32 37.32
CA LEU A 194 2.61 5.32 37.82
C LEU A 194 2.65 5.04 39.33
N ARG A 195 1.68 5.57 40.10
CA ARG A 195 1.52 5.26 41.53
C ARG A 195 1.27 3.77 41.75
N LYS A 196 0.40 3.13 40.97
CA LYS A 196 0.19 1.68 41.02
C LYS A 196 1.47 0.91 40.67
N PHE A 197 2.23 1.41 39.69
CA PHE A 197 3.48 0.80 39.26
C PHE A 197 4.58 0.90 40.33
N ILE A 198 4.74 2.06 40.98
CA ILE A 198 5.70 2.26 42.09
C ILE A 198 5.33 1.39 43.29
N VAL A 199 4.04 1.32 43.65
CA VAL A 199 3.56 0.45 44.73
C VAL A 199 3.83 -1.03 44.44
N PHE A 200 3.85 -1.46 43.17
CA PHE A 200 4.21 -2.84 42.81
C PHE A 200 5.71 -3.09 42.74
N ILE A 201 6.50 -2.12 42.27
CA ILE A 201 7.93 -2.29 42.03
C ILE A 201 8.76 -2.15 43.31
N VAL A 202 8.44 -1.18 44.17
CA VAL A 202 9.24 -0.90 45.37
C VAL A 202 9.28 -2.10 46.34
N PRO A 203 8.17 -2.82 46.62
CA PRO A 203 8.23 -4.03 47.45
C PRO A 203 9.09 -5.12 46.81
N ILE A 204 9.01 -5.29 45.49
CA ILE A 204 9.77 -6.32 44.77
C ILE A 204 11.27 -5.98 44.78
N LEU A 205 11.64 -4.72 44.58
CA LEU A 205 13.03 -4.28 44.52
C LEU A 205 13.69 -4.18 45.89
N VAL A 206 12.94 -3.94 46.97
CA VAL A 206 13.48 -3.83 48.33
C VAL A 206 13.44 -5.17 49.07
N LEU A 207 12.37 -5.97 48.94
CA LEU A 207 12.24 -7.24 49.68
C LEU A 207 13.12 -8.37 49.13
N LEU A 208 13.38 -8.40 47.83
CA LEU A 208 14.21 -9.45 47.22
C LEU A 208 15.70 -9.38 47.62
N PRO A 209 16.37 -8.21 47.60
CA PRO A 209 17.76 -8.14 48.07
C PRO A 209 17.87 -8.20 49.59
N ALA A 210 16.88 -7.69 50.34
CA ALA A 210 16.93 -7.76 51.81
C ALA A 210 16.91 -9.21 52.31
N LYS A 211 16.06 -10.09 51.74
CA LYS A 211 16.03 -11.51 52.11
C LYS A 211 17.31 -12.27 51.79
N THR A 212 17.99 -11.94 50.69
CA THR A 212 19.24 -12.61 50.30
C THR A 212 20.42 -12.12 51.15
N VAL A 213 20.50 -10.82 51.44
CA VAL A 213 21.51 -10.25 52.34
C VAL A 213 21.34 -10.76 53.78
N PHE A 214 20.10 -10.86 54.29
CA PHE A 214 19.84 -11.35 55.64
C PHE A 214 20.19 -12.84 55.81
N LYS A 215 19.97 -13.68 54.78
CA LYS A 215 20.42 -15.08 54.77
C LYS A 215 21.95 -15.17 54.74
N GLY A 216 22.62 -14.32 53.96
CA GLY A 216 24.08 -14.26 53.91
C GLY A 216 24.71 -13.83 55.24
N LEU A 217 24.14 -12.82 55.90
CA LEU A 217 24.60 -12.35 57.21
C LEU A 217 24.40 -13.40 58.32
N LYS A 218 23.28 -14.14 58.32
CA LYS A 218 23.09 -15.26 59.25
C LYS A 218 24.13 -16.37 59.06
N GLY A 219 24.51 -16.67 57.81
CA GLY A 219 25.58 -17.63 57.51
C GLY A 219 26.95 -17.17 58.00
N LEU A 220 27.29 -15.90 57.79
CA LEU A 220 28.53 -15.30 58.26
C LEU A 220 28.61 -15.25 59.78
N TYR A 221 27.53 -14.86 60.47
CA TYR A 221 27.50 -14.85 61.94
C TYR A 221 27.71 -16.25 62.52
N LYS A 222 27.13 -17.28 61.89
CA LYS A 222 27.31 -18.69 62.30
C LYS A 222 28.75 -19.19 62.06
N SER A 223 29.37 -18.79 60.95
CA SER A 223 30.77 -19.10 60.61
C SER A 223 31.79 -18.39 61.53
N ILE A 224 31.51 -17.13 61.89
CA ILE A 224 32.35 -16.38 62.83
C ILE A 224 32.19 -16.93 64.25
N ALA A 225 30.97 -17.26 64.68
CA ALA A 225 30.72 -17.87 65.98
C ALA A 225 31.38 -19.26 66.12
N SER A 226 31.37 -20.09 65.07
CA SER A 226 32.08 -21.38 65.10
C SER A 226 33.60 -21.20 65.17
N LYS A 227 34.18 -20.27 64.40
CA LYS A 227 35.62 -19.97 64.45
C LYS A 227 36.09 -19.42 65.81
N ILE A 228 35.23 -18.73 66.56
CA ILE A 228 35.55 -18.24 67.90
C ILE A 228 35.51 -19.37 68.93
N ASN A 229 34.59 -20.33 68.80
CA ASN A 229 34.55 -21.52 69.66
C ASN A 229 35.72 -22.48 69.38
N ASP A 230 36.10 -22.68 68.11
CA ASP A 230 37.24 -23.54 67.75
C ASP A 230 38.57 -22.97 68.25
N LYS A 231 38.73 -21.63 68.25
CA LYS A 231 39.92 -20.99 68.84
C LYS A 231 40.00 -21.11 70.36
N LYS A 232 38.88 -21.32 71.06
CA LYS A 232 38.89 -21.61 72.51
C LYS A 232 39.26 -23.08 72.78
N LEU A 233 38.80 -24.03 71.97
CA LEU A 233 39.20 -25.45 72.08
C LEU A 233 40.70 -25.65 71.79
N ILE A 234 41.23 -25.02 70.74
CA ILE A 234 42.65 -25.16 70.32
C ILE A 234 43.62 -24.57 71.35
N LYS A 235 43.19 -23.58 72.17
CA LYS A 235 44.02 -23.06 73.28
C LYS A 235 44.03 -23.96 74.52
N GLN A 236 43.03 -24.83 74.67
CA GLN A 236 42.94 -25.77 75.80
C GLN A 236 43.71 -27.07 75.48
N ASP A 237 43.67 -27.56 74.24
CA ASP A 237 44.42 -28.75 73.82
C ASP A 237 45.94 -28.52 73.70
N ARG A 238 46.40 -27.31 73.35
CA ARG A 238 47.84 -26.99 73.34
C ARG A 238 48.50 -27.01 74.72
N LYS A 239 47.74 -26.97 75.82
CA LYS A 239 48.27 -27.14 77.18
C LYS A 239 48.37 -28.61 77.62
N ASN A 240 47.56 -29.51 77.05
CA ASN A 240 47.59 -30.93 77.39
C ASN A 240 48.57 -31.73 76.50
N ILE A 241 48.72 -31.36 75.22
CA ILE A 241 49.63 -32.06 74.29
C ILE A 241 51.13 -31.86 74.64
N LYS A 242 51.48 -30.81 75.39
CA LYS A 242 52.87 -30.60 75.84
C LYS A 242 53.28 -31.45 77.05
N ARG A 243 52.36 -32.23 77.64
CA ARG A 243 52.65 -33.13 78.78
C ARG A 243 52.66 -34.63 78.41
N GLU A 244 52.26 -34.99 77.20
CA GLU A 244 52.11 -36.40 76.81
C GLU A 244 53.12 -36.85 75.74
N TYR A 245 53.97 -35.95 75.25
CA TYR A 245 55.04 -36.26 74.28
C TYR A 245 56.39 -36.67 74.91
N SER A 246 56.42 -36.97 76.22
CA SER A 246 57.62 -37.45 76.92
C SER A 246 57.48 -38.86 77.50
N ARG A 247 56.48 -39.66 77.09
CA ARG A 247 56.34 -41.03 77.63
C ARG A 247 56.22 -42.18 76.66
N ASN A 248 55.78 -42.01 75.42
CA ASN A 248 55.58 -43.18 74.55
C ASN A 248 56.45 -43.08 73.29
N LEU A 249 57.76 -43.25 73.50
CA LEU A 249 58.72 -43.63 72.47
C LEU A 249 59.09 -45.10 72.69
N LEU A 250 58.11 -45.98 72.59
CA LEU A 250 58.32 -47.40 72.37
C LEU A 250 56.96 -48.01 72.02
N ASP A 251 57.03 -48.82 70.97
CA ASP A 251 56.19 -49.97 70.68
C ASP A 251 55.17 -49.92 69.53
N SER A 252 55.31 -50.97 68.73
CA SER A 252 54.36 -51.62 67.81
C SER A 252 53.70 -50.75 66.74
N ASN A 253 54.07 -50.91 65.47
CA ASN A 253 53.60 -51.97 64.55
C ASN A 253 52.09 -52.25 64.64
N ASP A 254 51.47 -52.01 63.48
CA ASP A 254 50.46 -52.83 62.82
C ASP A 254 49.04 -52.25 62.69
N THR A 255 48.48 -52.59 61.53
CA THR A 255 47.09 -52.54 61.09
C THR A 255 46.48 -51.27 60.47
N LYS A 256 46.07 -51.50 59.22
CA LYS A 256 45.21 -50.71 58.33
C LYS A 256 43.89 -50.29 59.00
N THR A 257 43.33 -49.16 58.55
CA THR A 257 41.93 -48.92 58.08
C THR A 257 41.59 -47.39 58.16
N PRO A 258 40.42 -46.88 57.72
CA PRO A 258 40.31 -46.13 56.47
C PRO A 258 39.64 -44.77 56.69
N TYR A 259 40.40 -43.69 56.90
CA TYR A 259 39.79 -42.37 57.10
C TYR A 259 39.62 -41.56 55.81
N ARG A 260 38.41 -41.75 55.30
CA ARG A 260 37.69 -41.06 54.24
C ARG A 260 37.47 -39.57 54.57
N SER A 261 37.84 -38.71 53.61
CA SER A 261 37.20 -37.43 53.24
C SER A 261 36.87 -36.39 54.33
N ILE A 262 37.78 -35.47 54.69
CA ILE A 262 37.40 -34.22 55.39
C ILE A 262 38.14 -32.96 54.85
N PHE A 263 38.91 -33.05 53.75
CA PHE A 263 39.48 -31.85 53.13
C PHE A 263 39.22 -31.81 51.61
N GLU A 264 37.94 -31.77 51.25
CA GLU A 264 37.54 -30.99 50.09
C GLU A 264 37.11 -29.62 50.63
N GLU A 265 38.10 -28.78 50.98
CA GLU A 265 37.88 -27.36 50.80
C GLU A 265 37.68 -27.18 49.30
N GLU A 266 36.41 -27.09 48.88
CA GLU A 266 36.00 -26.55 47.60
C GLU A 266 36.71 -25.22 47.43
N ASN A 267 37.89 -25.27 46.81
CA ASN A 267 38.51 -24.13 46.19
C ASN A 267 37.48 -23.68 45.16
N VAL A 268 36.62 -22.73 45.56
CA VAL A 268 35.71 -22.03 44.66
C VAL A 268 36.61 -21.39 43.63
N THR A 269 36.82 -22.14 42.56
CA THR A 269 37.81 -21.85 41.53
C THR A 269 37.51 -20.45 41.07
N PHE A 270 38.52 -19.57 41.02
CA PHE A 270 38.36 -18.16 40.63
C PHE A 270 37.49 -17.99 39.36
N SER A 271 37.50 -18.99 38.47
CA SER A 271 36.63 -19.13 37.31
C SER A 271 35.13 -19.06 37.61
N GLU A 272 34.63 -19.58 38.73
CA GLU A 272 33.21 -19.54 39.09
C GLU A 272 32.77 -18.15 39.55
N SER A 273 33.62 -17.49 40.35
CA SER A 273 33.40 -16.11 40.76
C SER A 273 33.45 -15.16 39.56
N LEU A 274 34.39 -15.39 38.64
CA LEU A 274 34.47 -14.65 37.37
C LEU A 274 33.22 -14.89 36.50
N LYS A 275 32.78 -16.15 36.34
CA LYS A 275 31.54 -16.48 35.62
C LYS A 275 30.34 -15.73 36.21
N LYS A 276 30.17 -15.72 37.54
CA LYS A 276 29.08 -14.98 38.21
C LYS A 276 29.17 -13.47 37.99
N ALA A 277 30.37 -12.89 37.99
CA ALA A 277 30.58 -11.48 37.70
C ALA A 277 30.25 -11.14 36.23
N VAL A 278 30.73 -11.95 35.28
CA VAL A 278 30.43 -11.80 33.84
C VAL A 278 28.94 -11.94 33.59
N PHE A 279 28.25 -12.89 34.22
CA PHE A 279 26.80 -13.02 34.08
C PHE A 279 26.04 -11.82 34.64
N LYS A 280 26.48 -11.22 35.75
CA LYS A 280 25.88 -9.98 36.28
C LYS A 280 26.16 -8.78 35.37
N ALA A 281 27.37 -8.66 34.84
CA ALA A 281 27.71 -7.60 33.89
C ALA A 281 26.90 -7.74 32.59
N ALA A 282 26.84 -8.95 32.02
CA ALA A 282 26.02 -9.26 30.85
C ALA A 282 24.54 -9.00 31.12
N TYR A 283 24.04 -9.31 32.32
CA TYR A 283 22.67 -9.01 32.72
C TYR A 283 22.38 -7.50 32.72
N VAL A 284 23.31 -6.67 33.17
CA VAL A 284 23.20 -5.21 33.15
C VAL A 284 23.31 -4.69 31.72
N ILE A 285 24.28 -5.16 30.93
CA ILE A 285 24.49 -4.73 29.54
C ILE A 285 23.30 -5.11 28.64
N LEU A 286 22.66 -6.26 28.90
CA LEU A 286 21.49 -6.74 28.15
C LEU A 286 20.15 -6.24 28.70
N THR A 287 20.14 -5.32 29.66
CA THR A 287 18.89 -4.70 30.15
C THR A 287 18.03 -4.06 29.05
N PRO A 288 18.55 -3.30 28.06
CA PRO A 288 17.72 -2.75 26.99
C PRO A 288 17.07 -3.85 26.13
N LEU A 289 17.83 -4.91 25.80
CA LEU A 289 17.30 -6.05 25.05
C LEU A 289 16.19 -6.76 25.85
N ARG A 290 16.37 -6.91 27.17
CA ARG A 290 15.36 -7.50 28.04
C ARG A 290 14.12 -6.63 28.17
N LEU A 291 14.27 -5.30 28.15
CA LEU A 291 13.16 -4.36 28.15
C LEU A 291 12.34 -4.49 26.85
N VAL A 292 13.02 -4.63 25.70
CA VAL A 292 12.38 -4.95 24.42
C VAL A 292 11.65 -6.29 24.45
N LEU A 293 12.27 -7.33 25.03
CA LEU A 293 11.67 -8.66 25.15
C LEU A 293 10.52 -8.72 26.16
N ARG A 294 10.52 -7.88 27.19
CA ARG A 294 9.43 -7.82 28.19
C ARG A 294 8.22 -7.05 27.66
N TYR A 295 8.45 -6.00 26.89
CA TYR A 295 7.41 -5.13 26.35
C TYR A 295 7.28 -5.25 24.83
N LYS A 296 7.39 -6.48 24.29
CA LYS A 296 7.36 -6.73 22.84
C LYS A 296 6.22 -5.97 22.15
N LYS A 297 4.99 -6.08 22.67
CA LYS A 297 3.82 -5.40 22.08
C LYS A 297 3.97 -3.88 22.06
N SER A 298 4.38 -3.27 23.17
CA SER A 298 4.54 -1.81 23.27
C SER A 298 5.68 -1.28 22.40
N VAL A 299 6.80 -2.00 22.34
CA VAL A 299 7.93 -1.63 21.48
C VAL A 299 7.54 -1.73 20.00
N PHE A 300 6.83 -2.79 19.61
CA PHE A 300 6.28 -2.91 18.26
C PHE A 300 5.30 -1.78 17.93
N THR A 301 4.41 -1.38 18.85
CA THR A 301 3.49 -0.26 18.61
C THR A 301 4.22 1.09 18.48
N ILE A 302 5.26 1.32 19.29
CA ILE A 302 6.05 2.56 19.21
C ILE A 302 6.87 2.58 17.92
N LEU A 303 7.48 1.46 17.53
CA LEU A 303 8.19 1.34 16.25
C LEU A 303 7.25 1.53 15.07
N LEU A 304 6.03 0.98 15.12
CA LEU A 304 5.03 1.16 14.07
C LEU A 304 4.60 2.63 13.97
N LEU A 305 4.34 3.30 15.10
CA LEU A 305 4.01 4.73 15.13
C LEU A 305 5.16 5.61 14.63
N ALA A 306 6.38 5.32 15.05
CA ALA A 306 7.57 6.02 14.59
C ALA A 306 7.76 5.81 13.08
N TYR A 307 7.60 4.59 12.59
CA TYR A 307 7.64 4.27 11.18
C TYR A 307 6.56 5.04 10.39
N LEU A 308 5.29 4.99 10.82
CA LEU A 308 4.20 5.72 10.17
C LEU A 308 4.44 7.24 10.17
N SER A 309 4.95 7.78 11.27
CA SER A 309 5.31 9.19 11.36
C SER A 309 6.44 9.54 10.37
N CYS A 310 7.51 8.75 10.33
CA CYS A 310 8.63 8.92 9.42
C CYS A 310 8.25 8.78 7.94
N THR A 311 7.28 7.92 7.60
CA THR A 311 6.90 7.68 6.20
C THR A 311 5.81 8.61 5.69
N TYR A 312 4.82 8.94 6.51
CA TYR A 312 3.60 9.64 6.04
C TYR A 312 3.55 11.12 6.41
N THR A 313 4.35 11.60 7.37
CA THR A 313 4.40 13.03 7.69
C THR A 313 5.54 13.72 6.95
N ASN A 314 5.29 14.94 6.43
CA ASN A 314 6.31 15.77 5.79
C ASN A 314 7.55 16.03 6.69
N PRO A 315 7.43 16.38 7.98
CA PRO A 315 8.60 16.55 8.85
C PRO A 315 9.36 15.23 9.05
N GLY A 316 8.66 14.11 9.20
CA GLY A 316 9.27 12.78 9.32
C GLY A 316 10.06 12.39 8.08
N ARG A 317 9.51 12.64 6.89
CA ARG A 317 10.19 12.40 5.61
C ARG A 317 11.45 13.23 5.46
N ASN A 318 11.39 14.52 5.75
CA ASN A 318 12.55 15.41 5.69
C ASN A 318 13.65 14.98 6.66
N LEU A 319 13.28 14.54 7.87
CA LEU A 319 14.24 14.05 8.87
C LEU A 319 14.95 12.79 8.35
N VAL A 320 14.20 11.80 7.90
CA VAL A 320 14.78 10.56 7.36
C VAL A 320 15.66 10.83 6.14
N TYR A 321 15.19 11.66 5.20
CA TYR A 321 15.95 12.02 4.00
C TYR A 321 17.25 12.72 4.37
N LYS A 322 17.25 13.60 5.38
CA LYS A 322 18.46 14.29 5.86
C LYS A 322 19.50 13.32 6.42
N TYR A 323 19.09 12.29 7.16
CA TYR A 323 20.04 11.36 7.81
C TYR A 323 20.45 10.18 6.91
N THR A 324 19.57 9.72 6.03
CA THR A 324 19.79 8.51 5.23
C THR A 324 20.00 8.80 3.74
N GLY A 325 19.62 9.99 3.25
CA GLY A 325 19.61 10.32 1.83
C GLY A 325 18.49 9.62 1.04
N MET A 326 17.58 8.90 1.70
CA MET A 326 16.58 8.06 1.05
C MET A 326 15.16 8.46 1.50
N ASP A 327 14.23 8.51 0.53
CA ASP A 327 12.80 8.60 0.84
C ASP A 327 12.22 7.19 1.00
N ILE A 328 11.91 6.81 2.25
CA ILE A 328 11.36 5.49 2.60
C ILE A 328 10.08 5.19 1.79
N ARG A 329 9.27 6.20 1.48
CA ARG A 329 8.03 5.99 0.71
C ARG A 329 8.32 5.64 -0.75
N GLN A 330 9.31 6.29 -1.35
CA GLN A 330 9.71 6.01 -2.74
C GLN A 330 10.33 4.64 -2.85
N THR A 331 11.23 4.27 -1.93
CA THR A 331 11.87 2.95 -1.91
C THR A 331 10.86 1.82 -1.73
N GLN A 332 9.83 2.00 -0.89
CA GLN A 332 8.73 1.03 -0.78
C GLN A 332 7.92 0.92 -2.06
N THR A 333 7.62 2.06 -2.71
CA THR A 333 6.88 2.05 -3.96
C THR A 333 7.68 1.33 -5.06
N GLN A 334 8.99 1.53 -5.11
CA GLN A 334 9.89 0.81 -6.02
C GLN A 334 9.95 -0.69 -5.70
N ALA A 335 10.07 -1.05 -4.41
CA ALA A 335 10.07 -2.44 -3.98
C ALA A 335 8.75 -3.15 -4.35
N ILE A 336 7.60 -2.50 -4.15
CA ILE A 336 6.28 -3.04 -4.53
C ILE A 336 6.17 -3.20 -6.05
N LYS A 337 6.66 -2.23 -6.84
CA LYS A 337 6.68 -2.35 -8.30
C LYS A 337 7.56 -3.51 -8.76
N TYR A 338 8.71 -3.70 -8.12
CA TYR A 338 9.63 -4.79 -8.41
C TYR A 338 9.03 -6.15 -8.02
N THR A 339 8.44 -6.29 -6.83
CA THR A 339 7.80 -7.55 -6.43
C THR A 339 6.61 -7.89 -7.31
N ARG A 340 5.82 -6.90 -7.70
CA ARG A 340 4.71 -7.10 -8.64
C ARG A 340 5.19 -7.60 -9.99
N SER A 341 6.27 -7.02 -10.54
CA SER A 341 6.81 -7.50 -11.83
C SER A 341 7.40 -8.91 -11.75
N VAL A 342 7.97 -9.29 -10.60
CA VAL A 342 8.43 -10.68 -10.35
C VAL A 342 7.24 -11.63 -10.26
N ILE A 343 6.17 -11.25 -9.56
CA ILE A 343 4.95 -12.06 -9.47
C ILE A 343 4.31 -12.23 -10.85
N ASP A 344 4.19 -11.16 -11.62
CA ASP A 344 3.61 -11.21 -12.97
C ASP A 344 4.41 -12.15 -13.89
N LYS A 345 5.75 -12.17 -13.77
CA LYS A 345 6.61 -13.13 -14.48
C LYS A 345 6.37 -14.57 -14.04
N LEU A 346 6.29 -14.83 -12.73
CA LEU A 346 6.02 -16.16 -12.20
C LEU A 346 4.64 -16.66 -12.63
N VAL A 347 3.62 -15.80 -12.63
CA VAL A 347 2.28 -16.14 -13.10
C VAL A 347 2.31 -16.52 -14.59
N LEU A 348 2.96 -15.72 -15.44
CA LEU A 348 3.11 -16.02 -16.86
C LEU A 348 3.86 -17.34 -17.09
N GLU A 349 4.89 -17.64 -16.32
CA GLU A 349 5.63 -18.89 -16.41
C GLU A 349 4.78 -20.09 -15.99
N THR A 350 4.00 -19.95 -14.91
CA THR A 350 3.05 -20.99 -14.49
C THR A 350 1.94 -21.23 -15.51
N GLU A 351 1.41 -20.19 -16.16
CA GLU A 351 0.42 -20.33 -17.23
C GLU A 351 1.01 -21.05 -18.45
N ASN A 352 2.26 -20.77 -18.80
CA ASN A 352 2.95 -21.46 -19.89
C ASN A 352 3.17 -22.94 -19.58
N ILE A 353 3.56 -23.28 -18.35
CA ILE A 353 3.69 -24.67 -17.90
C ILE A 353 2.33 -25.39 -17.97
N LEU A 354 1.25 -24.74 -17.50
CA LEU A 354 -0.09 -25.33 -17.51
C LEU A 354 -0.55 -25.65 -18.94
N LYS A 355 -0.32 -24.73 -19.90
CA LYS A 355 -0.61 -24.96 -21.33
C LYS A 355 0.17 -26.13 -21.93
N VAL A 356 1.40 -26.38 -21.50
CA VAL A 356 2.18 -27.54 -21.95
C VAL A 356 1.59 -28.85 -21.42
N PHE A 357 1.06 -28.86 -20.19
CA PHE A 357 0.37 -30.03 -19.64
C PHE A 357 -0.96 -30.29 -20.33
N ASP A 358 -1.78 -29.27 -20.56
CA ASP A 358 -3.06 -29.40 -21.27
C ASP A 358 -2.88 -29.95 -22.70
N ASN A 359 -1.81 -29.54 -23.40
CA ASN A 359 -1.52 -30.03 -24.74
C ASN A 359 -0.96 -31.47 -24.77
N LYS A 360 -0.40 -31.96 -23.66
CA LYS A 360 0.22 -33.30 -23.60
C LYS A 360 -0.81 -34.42 -23.42
N GLU A 361 -1.93 -34.16 -22.74
CA GLU A 361 -3.01 -35.13 -22.59
C GLU A 361 -3.75 -35.42 -23.91
N MET A 362 -3.73 -34.48 -24.86
CA MET A 362 -4.43 -34.62 -26.14
C MET A 362 -3.67 -35.45 -27.20
N SER A 363 -2.38 -35.77 -26.97
CA SER A 363 -1.51 -36.46 -27.94
C SER A 363 -1.21 -37.94 -27.62
N SER A 364 -1.88 -38.55 -26.63
CA SER A 364 -1.57 -39.93 -26.19
C SER A 364 -2.74 -40.92 -26.25
N LEU A 365 -3.65 -40.78 -27.23
CA LEU A 365 -4.55 -41.88 -27.61
C LEU A 365 -4.09 -42.52 -28.93
N PRO A 366 -3.68 -43.80 -28.93
CA PRO A 366 -3.39 -44.52 -30.15
C PRO A 366 -4.69 -44.79 -30.91
N GLN A 367 -4.80 -44.25 -32.13
CA GLN A 367 -5.86 -44.57 -33.07
C GLN A 367 -5.77 -46.05 -33.44
N THR A 368 -6.71 -46.85 -32.93
CA THR A 368 -6.95 -48.21 -33.42
C THR A 368 -7.97 -48.11 -34.55
N THR A 369 -7.54 -48.53 -35.74
CA THR A 369 -8.36 -48.65 -36.94
C THR A 369 -9.43 -49.71 -36.75
N SER A 370 -10.70 -49.33 -36.87
CA SER A 370 -11.80 -50.25 -37.17
C SER A 370 -12.86 -49.50 -37.95
N GLU A 371 -12.90 -49.79 -39.25
CA GLU A 371 -14.00 -49.45 -40.14
C GLU A 371 -15.30 -50.08 -39.64
N THR A 372 -16.33 -49.27 -39.38
CA THR A 372 -17.70 -49.68 -39.71
C THR A 372 -18.59 -48.46 -39.87
N ASN A 373 -19.20 -48.39 -41.05
CA ASN A 373 -20.16 -47.39 -41.50
C ASN A 373 -21.21 -47.08 -40.44
N ASN A 374 -21.30 -45.82 -40.00
CA ASN A 374 -22.56 -45.19 -39.64
C ASN A 374 -22.41 -43.66 -39.68
N ALA A 375 -23.42 -43.05 -40.30
CA ALA A 375 -23.71 -41.64 -40.56
C ALA A 375 -22.91 -40.55 -39.81
N PRO A 376 -22.56 -39.44 -40.48
CA PRO A 376 -21.86 -38.33 -39.86
C PRO A 376 -22.78 -37.60 -38.88
N ILE A 377 -22.57 -37.82 -37.58
CA ILE A 377 -23.07 -36.93 -36.55
C ILE A 377 -22.21 -35.67 -36.60
N ILE A 378 -22.74 -34.66 -37.29
CA ILE A 378 -22.28 -33.29 -37.24
C ILE A 378 -22.34 -32.85 -35.78
N LYS A 379 -21.22 -32.87 -35.08
CA LYS A 379 -21.05 -32.06 -33.86
C LYS A 379 -21.04 -30.61 -34.31
N SER A 380 -22.23 -30.04 -34.44
CA SER A 380 -22.41 -28.62 -34.61
C SER A 380 -21.78 -27.95 -33.38
N GLU A 381 -20.67 -27.24 -33.57
CA GLU A 381 -20.18 -26.26 -32.62
C GLU A 381 -21.30 -25.24 -32.41
N SER A 382 -22.12 -25.47 -31.40
CA SER A 382 -23.21 -24.57 -31.04
C SER A 382 -22.58 -23.24 -30.66
N LYS A 383 -22.74 -22.25 -31.53
CA LYS A 383 -22.31 -20.87 -31.34
C LYS A 383 -22.72 -20.41 -29.94
N GLN A 384 -21.77 -20.32 -29.02
CA GLN A 384 -22.03 -19.92 -27.64
C GLN A 384 -22.49 -18.46 -27.62
N LEU A 385 -23.72 -18.24 -27.19
CA LEU A 385 -24.30 -16.91 -27.08
C LEU A 385 -23.65 -16.16 -25.90
N LYS A 386 -23.19 -14.94 -26.16
CA LYS A 386 -22.57 -14.06 -25.16
C LYS A 386 -23.52 -12.91 -24.83
N PHE A 387 -23.60 -12.56 -23.56
CA PHE A 387 -24.43 -11.45 -23.06
C PHE A 387 -23.58 -10.44 -22.28
N ILE A 388 -24.00 -9.18 -22.30
CA ILE A 388 -23.47 -8.09 -21.47
C ILE A 388 -24.48 -7.72 -20.39
N VAL A 389 -23.99 -7.50 -19.17
CA VAL A 389 -24.79 -7.05 -18.03
C VAL A 389 -25.09 -5.56 -18.11
N THR A 390 -26.37 -5.19 -18.16
CA THR A 390 -26.85 -3.79 -18.31
C THR A 390 -27.28 -3.12 -17.00
N ALA A 391 -27.19 -3.82 -15.86
CA ALA A 391 -27.59 -3.26 -14.56
C ALA A 391 -26.53 -2.32 -13.97
N ASN A 392 -26.84 -1.02 -13.83
CA ASN A 392 -25.89 0.01 -13.35
C ASN A 392 -25.28 -0.28 -11.96
N LYS A 393 -26.04 -0.92 -11.05
CA LYS A 393 -25.56 -1.30 -9.72
C LYS A 393 -24.93 -2.70 -9.65
N GLY A 394 -24.79 -3.37 -10.79
CA GLY A 394 -24.44 -4.78 -10.89
C GLY A 394 -25.65 -5.72 -10.79
N LEU A 395 -25.44 -6.97 -11.20
CA LEU A 395 -26.45 -8.02 -11.25
C LEU A 395 -26.04 -9.18 -10.35
N TYR A 396 -26.88 -9.55 -9.39
CA TYR A 396 -26.61 -10.67 -8.51
C TYR A 396 -26.80 -12.00 -9.24
N LEU A 397 -25.78 -12.86 -9.20
CA LEU A 397 -25.82 -14.23 -9.64
C LEU A 397 -26.46 -15.09 -8.54
N ARG A 398 -27.49 -15.86 -8.87
CA ARG A 398 -28.27 -16.64 -7.89
C ARG A 398 -28.14 -18.14 -8.12
N GLU A 399 -28.31 -18.91 -7.06
CA GLU A 399 -28.31 -20.39 -7.15
C GLU A 399 -29.62 -20.93 -7.75
N SER A 400 -30.72 -20.18 -7.65
CA SER A 400 -32.04 -20.56 -8.17
C SER A 400 -32.68 -19.43 -9.00
N PRO A 401 -33.50 -19.76 -10.02
CA PRO A 401 -34.17 -18.80 -10.91
C PRO A 401 -35.41 -18.17 -10.27
N ASP A 402 -35.26 -17.58 -9.08
CA ASP A 402 -36.35 -16.94 -8.33
C ASP A 402 -35.86 -15.64 -7.68
N SER A 403 -36.71 -14.62 -7.72
CA SER A 403 -36.50 -13.33 -7.05
C SER A 403 -36.68 -13.43 -5.53
N ALA A 404 -37.55 -14.34 -5.07
CA ALA A 404 -37.96 -14.50 -3.67
C ALA A 404 -37.11 -15.52 -2.88
N SER A 405 -36.17 -16.22 -3.53
CA SER A 405 -35.35 -17.22 -2.85
C SER A 405 -34.52 -16.57 -1.73
N LYS A 406 -34.67 -17.05 -0.49
CA LYS A 406 -33.86 -16.64 0.69
C LYS A 406 -32.38 -17.05 0.61
N LYS A 407 -31.98 -17.77 -0.45
CA LYS A 407 -30.60 -18.23 -0.62
C LYS A 407 -29.65 -17.06 -0.95
N PRO A 408 -28.40 -17.09 -0.46
CA PRO A 408 -27.44 -16.02 -0.70
C PRO A 408 -27.08 -15.93 -2.19
N ALA A 409 -26.78 -14.70 -2.65
CA ALA A 409 -26.21 -14.49 -3.98
C ALA A 409 -24.81 -15.13 -4.06
N ILE A 410 -24.54 -15.89 -5.13
CA ILE A 410 -23.25 -16.55 -5.39
C ILE A 410 -22.16 -15.50 -5.67
N GLY A 411 -22.55 -14.39 -6.31
CA GLY A 411 -21.65 -13.29 -6.63
C GLY A 411 -22.40 -12.11 -7.23
N LEU A 412 -21.69 -10.98 -7.36
CA LEU A 412 -22.19 -9.78 -8.01
C LEU A 412 -21.45 -9.59 -9.34
N LEU A 413 -22.18 -9.65 -10.45
CA LEU A 413 -21.68 -9.32 -11.78
C LEU A 413 -21.66 -7.79 -11.93
N LYS A 414 -20.54 -7.24 -12.37
CA LYS A 414 -20.40 -5.79 -12.57
C LYS A 414 -21.13 -5.34 -13.84
N TYR A 415 -21.53 -4.07 -13.88
CA TYR A 415 -22.02 -3.42 -15.09
C TYR A 415 -21.01 -3.58 -16.24
N ASN A 416 -21.51 -3.82 -17.46
CA ASN A 416 -20.72 -4.08 -18.67
C ASN A 416 -19.83 -5.34 -18.65
N SER A 417 -19.99 -6.24 -17.67
CA SER A 417 -19.30 -7.54 -17.71
C SER A 417 -19.95 -8.49 -18.72
N THR A 418 -19.14 -9.30 -19.39
CA THR A 418 -19.58 -10.32 -20.34
C THR A 418 -19.80 -11.67 -19.64
N VAL A 419 -20.86 -12.36 -20.01
CA VAL A 419 -21.21 -13.70 -19.51
C VAL A 419 -21.58 -14.63 -20.66
N ILE A 420 -21.32 -15.92 -20.49
CA ILE A 420 -21.63 -16.97 -21.47
C ILE A 420 -22.94 -17.62 -21.07
N TYR A 421 -23.88 -17.71 -22.01
CA TYR A 421 -25.16 -18.38 -21.79
C TYR A 421 -25.03 -19.89 -22.00
N LEU A 422 -25.46 -20.67 -21.01
CA LEU A 422 -25.35 -22.14 -21.00
C LEU A 422 -26.56 -22.84 -21.64
N ASN A 423 -27.35 -22.13 -22.44
CA ASN A 423 -28.53 -22.65 -23.15
C ASN A 423 -29.64 -23.22 -22.26
N ILE A 424 -29.69 -22.81 -20.99
CA ILE A 424 -30.73 -23.21 -20.03
C ILE A 424 -31.47 -21.96 -19.57
N ASN A 425 -32.79 -21.96 -19.72
CA ASN A 425 -33.66 -20.90 -19.26
C ASN A 425 -34.79 -21.42 -18.36
N HIS A 426 -35.31 -20.55 -17.51
CA HIS A 426 -36.42 -20.85 -16.62
C HIS A 426 -37.31 -19.61 -16.50
N SER A 427 -38.62 -19.80 -16.51
CA SER A 427 -39.58 -18.71 -16.26
C SER A 427 -40.18 -18.88 -14.88
N ASP A 428 -40.06 -17.85 -14.05
CA ASP A 428 -40.68 -17.84 -12.72
C ASP A 428 -42.20 -17.58 -12.81
N LYS A 429 -42.93 -17.81 -11.72
CA LYS A 429 -44.39 -17.58 -11.59
C LYS A 429 -44.79 -16.14 -11.94
N ASN A 430 -43.87 -15.20 -11.78
CA ASN A 430 -44.05 -13.78 -12.12
C ASN A 430 -43.79 -13.46 -13.60
N GLY A 431 -43.56 -14.48 -14.46
CA GLY A 431 -43.27 -14.32 -15.88
C GLY A 431 -41.86 -13.80 -16.20
N VAL A 432 -40.98 -13.68 -15.20
CA VAL A 432 -39.59 -13.25 -15.39
C VAL A 432 -38.77 -14.42 -15.91
N LYS A 433 -38.13 -14.23 -17.08
CA LYS A 433 -37.18 -15.19 -17.64
C LYS A 433 -35.80 -15.06 -16.96
N TRP A 434 -35.24 -16.21 -16.61
CA TRP A 434 -33.92 -16.36 -16.02
C TRP A 434 -33.05 -17.20 -16.94
N TYR A 435 -31.79 -16.80 -17.08
CA TYR A 435 -30.78 -17.49 -17.87
C TYR A 435 -29.69 -18.02 -16.96
N LEU A 436 -29.31 -19.28 -17.17
CA LEU A 436 -28.13 -19.84 -16.54
C LEU A 436 -26.89 -19.35 -17.30
N VAL A 437 -26.02 -18.62 -16.60
CA VAL A 437 -24.85 -17.99 -17.18
C VAL A 437 -23.57 -18.35 -16.43
N LYS A 438 -22.45 -18.36 -17.16
CA LYS A 438 -21.10 -18.51 -16.61
C LYS A 438 -20.33 -17.21 -16.76
N ALA A 439 -19.82 -16.72 -15.65
CA ALA A 439 -18.98 -15.52 -15.60
C ALA A 439 -17.51 -15.86 -15.91
N LEU A 440 -16.73 -14.82 -16.25
CA LEU A 440 -15.30 -14.94 -16.57
C LEU A 440 -14.47 -15.47 -15.39
N ASP A 441 -14.93 -15.27 -14.15
CA ASP A 441 -14.31 -15.80 -12.94
C ASP A 441 -14.64 -17.28 -12.69
N GLY A 442 -15.33 -17.94 -13.64
CA GLY A 442 -15.72 -19.33 -13.58
C GLY A 442 -16.98 -19.60 -12.76
N LYS A 443 -17.60 -18.58 -12.14
CA LYS A 443 -18.83 -18.76 -11.36
C LYS A 443 -20.03 -18.95 -12.28
N GLU A 444 -20.88 -19.90 -11.90
CA GLU A 444 -22.09 -20.25 -12.62
C GLU A 444 -23.32 -19.96 -11.77
N GLY A 445 -24.38 -19.46 -12.40
CA GLY A 445 -25.65 -19.25 -11.72
C GLY A 445 -26.68 -18.51 -12.57
N TRP A 446 -27.84 -18.27 -11.97
CA TRP A 446 -29.00 -17.68 -12.61
C TRP A 446 -28.96 -16.16 -12.58
N ALA A 447 -29.20 -15.56 -13.74
CA ALA A 447 -29.28 -14.12 -13.93
C ALA A 447 -30.60 -13.76 -14.65
N SER A 448 -31.23 -12.66 -14.26
CA SER A 448 -32.47 -12.22 -14.87
C SER A 448 -32.21 -11.71 -16.29
N SER A 449 -32.97 -12.21 -17.28
CA SER A 449 -32.79 -11.83 -18.69
C SER A 449 -33.05 -10.35 -18.95
N LYS A 450 -33.82 -9.68 -18.08
CA LYS A 450 -34.12 -8.24 -18.17
C LYS A 450 -32.86 -7.37 -18.13
N TYR A 451 -31.79 -7.86 -17.50
CA TYR A 451 -30.54 -7.13 -17.31
C TYR A 451 -29.39 -7.70 -18.15
N LEU A 452 -29.71 -8.46 -19.20
CA LEU A 452 -28.75 -9.05 -20.12
C LEU A 452 -29.05 -8.60 -21.55
N LYS A 453 -28.06 -8.04 -22.25
CA LYS A 453 -28.13 -7.70 -23.69
C LYS A 453 -27.23 -8.65 -24.48
N GLU A 454 -27.75 -9.28 -25.52
CA GLU A 454 -26.97 -10.18 -26.38
C GLU A 454 -25.89 -9.41 -27.16
N VAL A 455 -24.67 -9.93 -27.16
CA VAL A 455 -23.53 -9.35 -27.90
C VAL A 455 -23.61 -9.82 -29.35
N GLY A 456 -23.94 -8.91 -30.26
CA GLY A 456 -24.08 -9.19 -31.69
C GLY A 456 -25.51 -9.10 -32.22
N SER A 457 -26.48 -8.67 -31.39
CA SER A 457 -27.87 -8.41 -31.82
C SER A 457 -28.11 -6.99 -32.36
N ASP A 458 -27.05 -6.19 -32.58
CA ASP A 458 -27.19 -4.91 -33.26
C ASP A 458 -27.16 -5.16 -34.78
N LYS A 459 -28.35 -5.43 -35.33
CA LYS A 459 -28.69 -5.28 -36.74
C LYS A 459 -29.70 -4.16 -36.89
#